data_AF-A0A2A4G055-F1
#
_entry.id   AF-A0A2A4G055-F1
#
_cell.length_a   1.000
_cell.length_b   1.000
_cell.length_c   1.000
_cell.angle_alpha   90.00
_cell.angle_beta   90.00
_cell.angle_gamma   90.00
#
_symmetry.space_group_name_H-M   'P 1'
#
loop_
_entity.id
_entity.type
_entity.pdbx_description
1 polymer ?
#
loop_
_entity_poly.entity_id
_entity_poly.type
_entity_poly.pdbx_seq_one_letter_code
_entity_poly.pdbx_strand_id
1 'polypeptide(L)'
;MKLYLGGPMFDLPNVRYNLALAAKIRALGYDVYCPNENASINDKSRTDITGERIYQADIDELMTANIFLCQLSEDSGTAWEAGYMDCLARHVDPARYLGVIGLATDIRLSTLPDPAKADVDNQSWALNAFVVGGIKTSLGLYTSEEALLDRLAGLLRGAGHPY
;
A
#
# COMPACT_ATOMS: atom_id res chain seq x y z
N MET A 1 13.61 -1.80 9.41
CA MET A 1 13.08 -1.23 8.15
C MET A 1 11.67 -0.74 8.44
N LYS A 2 11.33 0.52 8.09
CA LYS A 2 10.00 1.09 8.32
C LYS A 2 9.12 0.88 7.08
N LEU A 3 7.88 0.44 7.29
CA LEU A 3 6.87 0.21 6.26
C LEU A 3 5.64 1.07 6.55
N TYR A 4 5.17 1.80 5.54
CA TYR A 4 3.89 2.50 5.59
C TYR A 4 2.80 1.60 5.01
N LEU A 5 1.72 1.38 5.75
CA LEU A 5 0.57 0.58 5.31
C LEU A 5 -0.51 1.49 4.70
N GLY A 6 -0.52 1.61 3.37
CA GLY A 6 -1.56 2.30 2.62
C GLY A 6 -2.73 1.39 2.26
N GLY A 7 -3.93 1.92 2.36
CA GLY A 7 -5.16 1.23 2.01
C GLY A 7 -6.40 1.98 2.50
N PRO A 8 -7.60 1.59 2.02
CA PRO A 8 -8.85 2.15 2.53
C PRO A 8 -8.91 2.03 4.05
N MET A 9 -9.40 3.08 4.71
CA MET A 9 -9.46 3.14 6.18
C MET A 9 -10.79 3.67 6.72
N PHE A 10 -11.82 3.69 5.87
CA PHE A 10 -13.04 4.46 6.09
C PHE A 10 -14.13 3.70 6.87
N ASP A 11 -14.13 2.37 6.78
CA ASP A 11 -15.14 1.52 7.42
C ASP A 11 -14.51 0.48 8.34
N LEU A 12 -15.36 -0.13 9.19
CA LEU A 12 -14.93 -1.07 10.21
C LEU A 12 -14.22 -2.32 9.64
N PRO A 13 -14.68 -2.95 8.54
CA PRO A 13 -13.95 -4.04 7.91
C PRO A 13 -12.52 -3.65 7.50
N ASN A 14 -12.35 -2.51 6.82
CA ASN A 14 -11.05 -2.04 6.38
C ASN A 14 -10.14 -1.73 7.57
N VAL A 15 -10.64 -1.04 8.61
CA VAL A 15 -9.86 -0.76 9.83
C VAL A 15 -9.39 -2.06 10.49
N ARG A 16 -10.27 -3.05 10.65
CA ARG A 16 -9.93 -4.34 11.27
C ARG A 16 -8.89 -5.09 10.44
N TYR A 17 -9.05 -5.07 9.12
CA TYR A 17 -8.12 -5.71 8.21
C TYR A 17 -6.73 -5.07 8.28
N ASN A 18 -6.65 -3.74 8.22
CA ASN A 18 -5.40 -2.99 8.29
C ASN A 18 -4.65 -3.25 9.58
N LEU A 19 -5.34 -3.24 10.73
CA LEU A 19 -4.73 -3.52 12.04
C LEU A 19 -4.20 -4.97 12.12
N ALA A 20 -4.96 -5.94 11.60
CA ALA A 20 -4.53 -7.34 11.56
C ALA A 20 -3.31 -7.54 10.64
N LEU A 21 -3.32 -6.92 9.46
CA LEU A 21 -2.21 -6.97 8.51
C LEU A 21 -0.96 -6.29 9.07
N ALA A 22 -1.10 -5.12 9.70
CA ALA A 22 -0.01 -4.43 10.38
C ALA A 22 0.62 -5.32 11.47
N ALA A 23 -0.19 -6.01 12.28
CA ALA A 23 0.31 -6.94 13.29
C ALA A 23 1.12 -8.11 12.68
N LYS A 24 0.63 -8.69 11.58
CA LYS A 24 1.36 -9.75 10.86
C LYS A 24 2.71 -9.27 10.33
N ILE A 25 2.74 -8.07 9.74
CA ILE A 25 3.97 -7.49 9.17
C ILE A 25 4.97 -7.11 10.28
N ARG A 26 4.49 -6.58 11.42
CA ARG A 26 5.33 -6.34 12.60
C ARG A 26 5.94 -7.63 13.14
N ALA A 27 5.19 -8.73 13.14
CA ALA A 27 5.69 -10.05 13.54
C ALA A 27 6.83 -10.57 12.63
N LEU A 28 6.96 -10.07 11.40
CA LEU A 28 8.12 -10.34 10.54
C LEU A 28 9.37 -9.55 10.93
N GLY A 29 9.25 -8.48 11.73
CA GLY A 29 10.35 -7.62 12.17
C GLY A 29 10.37 -6.22 11.54
N TYR A 30 9.30 -5.80 10.86
CA TYR A 30 9.16 -4.43 10.38
C TYR A 30 8.69 -3.48 11.49
N ASP A 31 9.17 -2.24 11.43
CA ASP A 31 8.47 -1.11 12.05
C ASP A 31 7.35 -0.68 11.09
N VAL A 32 6.10 -0.65 11.55
CA VAL A 32 4.94 -0.42 10.67
C VAL A 32 4.19 0.83 11.13
N TYR A 33 4.05 1.79 10.24
CA TYR A 33 3.09 2.87 10.37
C TYR A 33 1.75 2.44 9.74
N CYS A 34 0.67 2.48 10.54
CA CYS A 34 -0.69 2.21 10.10
C CYS A 34 -1.54 3.46 10.37
N PRO A 35 -2.09 4.15 9.34
CA PRO A 35 -2.88 5.37 9.51
C PRO A 35 -4.06 5.21 10.49
N ASN A 36 -4.61 4.00 10.62
CA ASN A 36 -5.69 3.69 11.58
C ASN A 36 -5.30 3.88 13.05
N GLU A 37 -4.02 3.88 13.38
CA GLU A 37 -3.51 4.04 14.75
C GLU A 37 -3.21 5.51 15.11
N ASN A 38 -3.28 6.43 14.14
CA ASN A 38 -3.02 7.85 14.38
C ASN A 38 -4.22 8.55 15.04
N ALA A 39 -4.26 8.54 16.37
CA ALA A 39 -5.36 9.10 17.15
C ALA A 39 -5.52 10.63 17.00
N SER A 40 -4.45 11.37 16.71
CA SER A 40 -4.46 12.84 16.72
C SER A 40 -5.12 13.47 15.48
N ILE A 41 -4.95 12.85 14.32
CA ILE A 41 -5.53 13.27 13.03
C ILE A 41 -6.92 12.66 12.86
N ASN A 42 -7.13 11.45 13.39
CA ASN A 42 -8.41 10.78 13.31
C ASN A 42 -9.43 11.24 14.35
N ASP A 43 -9.08 12.16 15.24
CA ASP A 43 -10.00 12.75 16.20
C ASP A 43 -11.14 13.51 15.49
N LYS A 44 -12.31 12.88 15.43
CA LYS A 44 -13.50 13.41 14.74
C LYS A 44 -14.17 14.55 15.51
N SER A 45 -13.71 14.88 16.71
CA SER A 45 -14.16 16.07 17.45
C SER A 45 -13.47 17.36 16.96
N ARG A 46 -12.37 17.23 16.22
CA ARG A 46 -11.62 18.38 15.70
C ARG A 46 -12.25 18.97 14.45
N THR A 47 -12.42 20.29 14.46
CA THR A 47 -12.95 21.07 13.33
C THR A 47 -11.88 21.83 12.55
N ASP A 48 -10.62 21.76 12.98
CA ASP A 48 -9.47 22.45 12.39
C ASP A 48 -8.67 21.55 11.43
N ILE A 49 -9.16 20.35 11.12
CA ILE A 49 -8.55 19.43 10.17
C ILE A 49 -8.95 19.83 8.74
N THR A 50 -7.95 20.15 7.92
CA THR A 50 -8.12 20.47 6.49
C THR A 50 -7.43 19.43 5.62
N GLY A 51 -7.72 19.41 4.32
CA GLY A 51 -7.06 18.51 3.37
C GLY A 51 -5.55 18.70 3.31
N GLU A 52 -5.05 19.94 3.39
CA GLU A 52 -3.62 20.26 3.39
C GLU A 52 -2.91 19.71 4.63
N ARG A 53 -3.59 19.73 5.79
CA ARG A 53 -3.05 19.18 7.04
C ARG A 53 -2.97 17.66 7.00
N ILE A 54 -3.99 17.01 6.43
CA ILE A 54 -3.99 15.56 6.20
C ILE A 54 -2.84 15.19 5.25
N TYR A 55 -2.78 15.86 4.09
CA TYR A 55 -1.71 15.65 3.11
C TYR A 55 -0.32 15.78 3.73
N GLN A 56 -0.06 16.87 4.46
CA GLN A 56 1.26 17.10 5.04
C GLN A 56 1.61 16.00 6.04
N ALA A 57 0.68 15.62 6.90
CA ALA A 57 0.93 14.59 7.90
C ALA A 57 1.17 13.19 7.28
N ASP A 58 0.40 12.83 6.25
CA ASP A 58 0.58 11.55 5.56
C ASP A 58 1.91 11.53 4.81
N ILE A 59 2.29 12.64 4.17
CA ILE A 59 3.61 12.77 3.51
C ILE A 59 4.76 12.74 4.52
N ASP A 60 4.63 13.38 5.68
CA ASP A 60 5.67 13.37 6.72
C ASP A 60 5.93 11.93 7.20
N GLU A 61 4.88 11.14 7.44
CA GLU A 61 5.02 9.74 7.82
C GLU A 61 5.53 8.87 6.67
N LEU A 62 5.02 9.06 5.45
CA LEU A 62 5.44 8.31 4.27
C LEU A 62 6.93 8.53 3.94
N MET A 63 7.44 9.75 4.09
CA MET A 63 8.86 10.07 3.90
C MET A 63 9.77 9.41 4.92
N THR A 64 9.26 8.97 6.07
CA THR A 64 10.03 8.20 7.06
C THR A 64 10.12 6.71 6.74
N ALA A 65 9.28 6.19 5.85
CA ALA A 65 9.25 4.78 5.48
C ALA A 65 10.30 4.43 4.43
N ASN A 66 10.74 3.17 4.43
CA ASN A 66 11.56 2.59 3.37
C ASN A 66 10.70 1.95 2.28
N ILE A 67 9.54 1.41 2.66
CA ILE A 67 8.60 0.70 1.78
C ILE A 67 7.20 1.27 1.99
N PHE A 68 6.46 1.45 0.90
CA PHE A 68 5.02 1.65 0.94
C PHE A 68 4.32 0.35 0.53
N LEU A 69 3.42 -0.15 1.39
CA LEU A 69 2.51 -1.24 1.04
C LEU A 69 1.21 -0.62 0.52
N CYS A 70 0.91 -0.87 -0.75
CA CYS A 70 -0.31 -0.43 -1.41
C CYS A 70 -1.35 -1.55 -1.37
N GLN A 71 -2.39 -1.44 -0.54
CA GLN A 71 -3.59 -2.25 -0.71
C GLN A 71 -4.35 -1.74 -1.94
N LEU A 72 -4.16 -2.44 -3.05
CA LEU A 72 -4.63 -2.01 -4.35
C LEU A 72 -6.17 -2.10 -4.39
N SER A 73 -6.77 -0.93 -4.45
CA SER A 73 -8.22 -0.69 -4.46
C SER A 73 -8.52 0.58 -5.27
N GLU A 74 -9.78 1.01 -5.32
CA GLU A 74 -10.19 2.28 -5.93
C GLU A 74 -9.90 3.51 -5.05
N ASP A 75 -9.18 3.35 -3.94
CA ASP A 75 -8.83 4.49 -3.09
C ASP A 75 -7.76 5.39 -3.75
N SER A 76 -8.21 6.58 -4.16
CA SER A 76 -7.37 7.62 -4.75
C SER A 76 -6.25 8.10 -3.80
N GLY A 77 -6.45 8.07 -2.49
CA GLY A 77 -5.43 8.45 -1.50
C GLY A 77 -4.25 7.48 -1.54
N THR A 78 -4.56 6.19 -1.38
CA THR A 78 -3.55 5.11 -1.48
C THR A 78 -2.82 5.13 -2.83
N ALA A 79 -3.51 5.39 -3.95
CA ALA A 79 -2.89 5.47 -5.27
C ALA A 79 -1.94 6.68 -5.40
N TRP A 80 -2.30 7.82 -4.79
CA TRP A 80 -1.44 9.01 -4.75
C TRP A 80 -0.17 8.75 -3.95
N GLU A 81 -0.29 8.15 -2.76
CA GLU A 81 0.83 7.76 -1.90
C GLU A 81 1.77 6.77 -2.61
N ALA A 82 1.22 5.79 -3.34
CA ALA A 82 2.00 4.85 -4.14
C ALA A 82 2.85 5.57 -5.19
N GLY A 83 2.25 6.50 -5.94
CA GLY A 83 2.97 7.29 -6.94
C GLY A 83 4.07 8.17 -6.32
N TYR A 84 3.82 8.73 -5.13
CA TYR A 84 4.82 9.51 -4.41
C TYR A 84 6.00 8.64 -3.97
N MET A 85 5.76 7.49 -3.34
CA MET A 85 6.83 6.55 -2.96
C MET A 85 7.59 6.03 -4.17
N ASP A 86 6.92 5.78 -5.30
CA ASP A 86 7.59 5.39 -6.55
C ASP A 86 8.59 6.45 -7.02
N CYS A 87 8.18 7.72 -7.00
CA CYS A 87 9.06 8.86 -7.33
C CYS A 87 10.25 8.94 -6.36
N LEU A 88 10.00 8.82 -5.06
CA LEU A 88 11.06 8.82 -4.05
C LEU A 88 12.11 7.73 -4.32
N ALA A 89 11.65 6.51 -4.59
CA ALA A 89 12.50 5.35 -4.82
C ALA A 89 13.25 5.37 -6.15
N ARG A 90 12.70 5.96 -7.21
CA ARG A 90 13.35 5.98 -8.53
C ARG A 90 14.19 7.22 -8.80
N HIS A 91 13.76 8.37 -8.28
CA HIS A 91 14.24 9.66 -8.75
C HIS A 91 14.81 10.56 -7.65
N VAL A 92 14.56 10.28 -6.38
CA VAL A 92 15.01 11.13 -5.26
C VAL A 92 16.15 10.49 -4.48
N ASP A 93 15.91 9.34 -3.84
CA ASP A 93 16.93 8.63 -3.05
C ASP A 93 16.69 7.10 -3.06
N PRO A 94 17.15 6.40 -4.12
CA PRO A 94 16.98 4.95 -4.25
C PRO A 94 17.71 4.13 -3.18
N ALA A 95 18.66 4.71 -2.46
CA ALA A 95 19.37 4.03 -1.37
C ALA A 95 18.54 4.00 -0.08
N ARG A 96 17.68 5.00 0.12
CA ARG A 96 16.78 5.11 1.27
C ARG A 96 15.42 4.47 1.03
N TYR A 97 14.82 4.73 -0.13
CA TYR A 97 13.46 4.32 -0.48
C TYR A 97 13.53 3.10 -1.40
N LEU A 98 13.02 1.97 -0.92
CA LEU A 98 13.04 0.70 -1.66
C LEU A 98 11.88 0.61 -2.66
N GLY A 99 10.79 1.34 -2.42
CA GLY A 99 9.67 1.46 -3.35
C GLY A 99 8.36 0.91 -2.81
N VAL A 100 7.52 0.44 -3.74
CA VAL A 100 6.13 0.08 -3.50
C VAL A 100 5.93 -1.42 -3.66
N ILE A 101 5.26 -2.03 -2.68
CA ILE A 101 4.78 -3.42 -2.76
C ILE A 101 3.25 -3.42 -2.73
N GLY A 102 2.61 -4.15 -3.63
CA GLY A 102 1.15 -4.17 -3.77
C GLY A 102 0.50 -5.45 -3.25
N LEU A 103 -0.70 -5.29 -2.70
CA LEU A 103 -1.61 -6.39 -2.35
C LEU A 103 -2.97 -6.17 -3.04
N ALA A 104 -3.39 -7.09 -3.91
CA ALA A 104 -4.65 -7.04 -4.63
C ALA A 104 -5.49 -8.29 -4.35
N THR A 105 -6.41 -8.19 -3.40
CA THR A 105 -7.21 -9.32 -2.91
C THR A 105 -8.64 -9.35 -3.45
N ASP A 106 -8.98 -8.48 -4.40
CA ASP A 106 -10.29 -8.52 -5.05
C ASP A 106 -10.44 -9.84 -5.81
N ILE A 107 -11.39 -10.66 -5.35
CA ILE A 107 -11.63 -12.00 -5.89
C ILE A 107 -12.02 -11.97 -7.37
N ARG A 108 -12.56 -10.85 -7.87
CA ARG A 108 -12.97 -10.68 -9.28
C ARG A 108 -11.78 -10.59 -10.22
N LEU A 109 -10.57 -10.33 -9.71
CA LEU A 109 -9.34 -10.37 -10.51
C LEU A 109 -9.01 -11.77 -11.01
N SER A 110 -9.63 -12.81 -10.45
CA SER A 110 -9.55 -14.19 -10.94
C SER A 110 -10.48 -14.50 -12.11
N THR A 111 -11.43 -13.60 -12.42
CA THR A 111 -12.37 -13.78 -13.53
C THR A 111 -11.66 -13.57 -14.85
N LEU A 112 -11.64 -14.61 -15.70
CA LEU A 112 -11.11 -14.50 -17.05
C LEU A 112 -12.00 -13.55 -17.88
N PRO A 113 -11.41 -12.57 -18.59
CA PRO A 113 -12.17 -11.70 -19.49
C PRO A 113 -12.84 -12.51 -20.60
N ASP A 114 -14.12 -12.25 -20.85
CA ASP A 114 -14.83 -12.82 -21.99
C ASP A 114 -14.64 -11.89 -23.20
N PRO A 115 -13.89 -12.30 -24.25
CA PRO A 115 -13.65 -11.44 -25.41
C PRO A 115 -14.92 -11.14 -26.23
N ALA A 116 -16.02 -11.88 -26.00
CA ALA A 116 -17.31 -11.62 -26.63
C ALA A 116 -18.14 -10.56 -25.88
N LYS A 117 -17.70 -10.10 -24.70
CA LYS A 117 -18.38 -9.09 -23.88
C LYS A 117 -17.52 -7.84 -23.70
N ALA A 118 -18.17 -6.69 -23.61
CA ALA A 118 -17.57 -5.41 -23.28
C ALA A 118 -18.24 -4.80 -22.05
N ASP A 119 -17.77 -3.61 -21.64
CA ASP A 119 -18.41 -2.75 -20.64
C ASP A 119 -18.78 -3.44 -19.31
N VAL A 120 -19.91 -3.07 -18.71
CA VAL A 120 -20.43 -3.58 -17.44
C VAL A 120 -20.82 -5.06 -17.53
N ASP A 121 -21.04 -5.58 -18.73
CA ASP A 121 -21.35 -7.00 -18.96
C ASP A 121 -20.10 -7.89 -18.98
N ASN A 122 -18.91 -7.30 -19.14
CA ASN A 122 -17.64 -7.99 -18.94
C ASN A 122 -17.25 -7.97 -17.45
N GLN A 123 -17.57 -9.05 -16.75
CA GLN A 123 -17.37 -9.15 -15.29
C GLN A 123 -15.91 -9.22 -14.85
N SER A 124 -14.94 -9.27 -15.77
CA SER A 124 -13.52 -9.18 -15.41
C SER A 124 -13.24 -7.79 -14.85
N TRP A 125 -12.91 -7.73 -13.55
CA TRP A 125 -12.63 -6.46 -12.90
C TRP A 125 -11.32 -5.89 -13.40
N ALA A 126 -11.32 -4.59 -13.72
CA ALA A 126 -10.13 -3.88 -14.16
C ALA A 126 -9.57 -3.04 -13.02
N LEU A 127 -8.25 -3.12 -12.83
CA LEU A 127 -7.49 -2.16 -12.04
C LEU A 127 -6.84 -1.16 -12.98
N ASN A 128 -6.59 0.05 -12.50
CA ASN A 128 -5.87 1.06 -13.29
C ASN A 128 -4.49 0.53 -13.71
N ALA A 129 -4.27 0.37 -15.03
CA ALA A 129 -3.07 -0.25 -15.58
C ALA A 129 -1.78 0.54 -15.30
N PHE A 130 -1.87 1.87 -15.15
CA PHE A 130 -0.72 2.70 -14.80
C PHE A 130 -0.25 2.41 -13.36
N VAL A 131 -1.20 2.33 -12.41
CA VAL A 131 -0.90 1.95 -11.02
C VAL A 131 -0.34 0.53 -10.94
N VAL A 132 -0.98 -0.42 -11.63
CA VAL A 132 -0.51 -1.82 -11.70
C VAL A 132 0.91 -1.89 -12.27
N GLY A 133 1.20 -1.17 -13.36
CA GLY A 133 2.52 -1.14 -13.98
C GLY A 133 3.60 -0.57 -13.06
N GLY A 134 3.31 0.54 -12.37
CA GLY A 134 4.23 1.15 -11.40
C GLY A 134 4.60 0.18 -10.28
N ILE A 135 3.59 -0.43 -9.65
CA ILE A 135 3.80 -1.37 -8.55
C ILE A 135 4.56 -2.64 -9.01
N LYS A 136 4.18 -3.23 -10.15
CA LYS A 136 4.84 -4.43 -10.69
C LYS A 136 6.31 -4.21 -11.03
N THR A 137 6.68 -3.00 -11.43
CA THR A 137 8.07 -2.62 -11.74
C THR A 137 8.85 -2.13 -10.52
N SER A 138 8.23 -2.11 -9.35
CA SER A 138 8.85 -1.77 -8.07
C SER A 138 9.14 -3.07 -7.27
N LEU A 139 8.53 -3.28 -6.10
CA LEU A 139 8.78 -4.47 -5.27
C LEU A 139 7.85 -5.65 -5.59
N GLY A 140 6.85 -5.46 -6.45
CA GLY A 140 5.93 -6.48 -6.94
C GLY A 140 4.47 -6.25 -6.51
N LEU A 141 3.55 -6.90 -7.22
CA LEU A 141 2.10 -6.92 -6.91
C LEU A 141 1.67 -8.35 -6.63
N TYR A 142 1.08 -8.58 -5.46
CA TYR A 142 0.71 -9.91 -4.96
C TYR A 142 -0.80 -10.01 -4.78
N THR A 143 -1.36 -11.21 -4.98
CA THR A 143 -2.80 -11.46 -4.89
C THR A 143 -3.22 -12.25 -3.65
N SER A 144 -2.28 -12.53 -2.75
CA SER A 144 -2.53 -13.15 -1.45
C SER A 144 -1.60 -12.57 -0.38
N GLU A 145 -2.07 -12.59 0.87
CA GLU A 145 -1.26 -12.18 2.02
C GLU A 145 -0.03 -13.06 2.19
N GLU A 146 -0.14 -14.37 1.97
CA GLU A 146 0.99 -15.31 2.08
C GLU A 146 2.13 -14.91 1.15
N ALA A 147 1.85 -14.70 -0.14
CA ALA A 147 2.87 -14.33 -1.12
C ALA A 147 3.48 -12.95 -0.83
N LEU A 148 2.68 -12.01 -0.32
CA LEU A 148 3.15 -10.70 0.12
C LEU A 148 4.10 -10.83 1.33
N LEU A 149 3.69 -11.58 2.36
CA LEU A 149 4.46 -11.76 3.59
C LEU A 149 5.78 -12.50 3.32
N ASP A 150 5.77 -13.49 2.43
CA ASP A 150 6.97 -14.18 1.97
C ASP A 150 7.95 -13.24 1.27
N ARG A 151 7.43 -12.35 0.40
CA ARG A 151 8.26 -11.31 -0.24
C ARG A 151 8.86 -10.38 0.80
N LEU A 152 8.05 -9.87 1.73
CA LEU A 152 8.51 -8.97 2.79
C LEU A 152 9.57 -9.64 3.68
N ALA A 153 9.40 -10.90 4.04
CA ALA A 153 10.40 -11.66 4.79
C ALA A 153 11.70 -11.82 3.99
N GLY A 154 11.62 -12.03 2.67
CA GLY A 154 12.77 -12.06 1.77
C GLY A 154 13.56 -10.75 1.76
N LEU A 155 12.87 -9.60 1.75
CA LEU A 155 13.50 -8.28 1.76
C LEU A 155 14.30 -8.02 3.06
N LEU A 156 13.77 -8.43 4.23
CA LEU A 156 14.51 -8.31 5.49
C LEU A 156 15.78 -9.17 5.51
N ARG A 157 15.73 -10.39 4.98
CA ARG A 157 16.90 -11.27 4.88
C ARG A 157 17.97 -10.69 3.95
N GLY A 158 17.56 -10.13 2.82
CA GLY A 158 18.46 -9.48 1.87
C GLY A 158 19.13 -8.20 2.41
N ALA A 159 18.44 -7.46 3.29
CA ALA A 159 19.00 -6.28 3.95
C ALA A 159 20.05 -6.60 5.02
N GLY A 160 20.10 -7.84 5.52
CA GLY A 160 21.01 -8.29 6.58
C GLY A 160 22.34 -8.88 6.10
N HIS A 161 22.59 -8.96 4.80
CA HIS A 161 23.83 -9.48 4.24
C HIS A 161 24.50 -8.42 3.36
N PRO A 162 25.35 -7.54 3.95
CA PRO A 162 26.40 -6.94 3.14
C PRO A 162 27.35 -8.09 2.76
N TYR A 163 27.85 -8.05 1.53
CA TYR A 163 29.08 -8.78 1.20
C TYR A 163 30.22 -8.32 2.12
#